data_AF-A0A6V8L675-F1
#
_entry.id   AF-A0A6V8L675-F1
#
_cell.length_a   1.000
_cell.length_b   1.000
_cell.length_c   1.000
_cell.angle_alpha   90.00
_cell.angle_beta   90.00
_cell.angle_gamma   90.00
#
_symmetry.space_group_name_H-M   'P 1'
#
loop_
_entity.id
_entity.type
_entity.pdbx_description
1 polymer ?
#
loop_
_entity_poly.entity_id
_entity_poly.type
_entity_poly.pdbx_seq_one_letter_code
_entity_poly.pdbx_strand_id
1 'polypeptide(L)'
;MVSVDHTEPTDVVDRLLWRDAQYMLGRHARPDHDGKCVWCGSEWPCPPRRLAQRAETASRRHWREAWTARHDLNGLRALPSWREDLNRGYFD
;
A
#
# COMPACT_ATOMS: atom_id res chain seq x y z
N MET A 1 1.80 32.94 -14.70
CA MET A 1 2.44 32.22 -13.58
C MET A 1 1.41 31.29 -12.97
N VAL A 2 1.54 29.98 -13.19
CA VAL A 2 0.72 28.97 -12.50
C VAL A 2 1.65 28.27 -11.54
N SER A 3 1.69 28.72 -10.28
CA SER A 3 2.33 28.01 -9.19
C SER A 3 1.36 26.97 -8.66
N VAL A 4 1.45 25.75 -9.19
CA VAL A 4 1.08 24.56 -8.43
C VAL A 4 2.40 23.93 -8.04
N ASP A 5 2.95 24.36 -6.90
CA ASP A 5 4.07 23.68 -6.27
C ASP A 5 3.53 22.36 -5.71
N HIS A 6 3.41 21.36 -6.59
CA HIS A 6 3.19 19.98 -6.20
C HIS A 6 4.59 19.43 -5.91
N THR A 7 5.10 19.71 -4.72
CA THR A 7 6.27 19.01 -4.19
C THR A 7 5.86 17.53 -4.06
N GLU A 8 6.02 16.75 -5.13
CA GLU A 8 5.82 15.30 -5.08
C GLU A 8 6.71 14.76 -3.95
N PRO A 9 6.15 14.04 -2.96
CA PRO A 9 6.96 13.51 -1.88
C PRO A 9 8.01 12.57 -2.46
N THR A 10 9.28 12.82 -2.17
CA THR A 10 10.42 12.04 -2.70
C THR A 10 10.43 10.58 -2.23
N ASP A 11 9.62 10.26 -1.22
CA ASP A 11 9.42 8.92 -0.66
C ASP A 11 8.30 8.13 -1.35
N VAL A 12 7.56 8.72 -2.31
CA VAL A 12 6.54 8.02 -3.08
C VAL A 12 7.19 7.21 -4.20
N VAL A 13 7.04 5.90 -4.11
CA VAL A 13 7.63 4.92 -5.02
C VAL A 13 6.66 4.59 -6.15
N ASP A 14 5.38 4.41 -5.82
CA ASP A 14 4.30 4.21 -6.79
C ASP A 14 3.43 5.46 -6.89
N ARG A 15 3.79 6.35 -7.82
CA ARG A 15 3.11 7.65 -8.00
C ARG A 15 1.66 7.51 -8.45
N LEU A 16 1.34 6.46 -9.23
CA LEU A 16 -0.03 6.26 -9.70
C LEU A 16 -0.92 5.81 -8.54
N LEU A 17 -0.47 4.82 -7.77
CA LEU A 17 -1.16 4.36 -6.57
C LEU A 17 -1.34 5.48 -5.55
N TRP A 18 -0.30 6.31 -5.36
CA TRP A 18 -0.39 7.48 -4.48
C TRP A 18 -1.43 8.49 -4.97
N ARG A 19 -1.43 8.84 -6.26
CA ARG A 19 -2.38 9.80 -6.82
C ARG A 19 -3.83 9.32 -6.68
N ASP A 20 -4.08 8.05 -6.96
CA ASP A 20 -5.41 7.45 -6.83
C ASP A 20 -5.86 7.41 -5.36
N ALA A 21 -4.93 7.11 -4.45
CA ALA A 21 -5.18 7.19 -3.02
C ALA A 21 -5.54 8.62 -2.58
N GLN A 22 -4.79 9.63 -3.02
CA GLN A 22 -5.08 11.03 -2.68
C GLN A 22 -6.41 11.51 -3.25
N TYR A 23 -6.76 11.12 -4.48
CA TYR A 23 -8.07 11.42 -5.06
C TYR A 23 -9.22 10.87 -4.19
N MET A 24 -9.10 9.62 -3.75
CA MET A 24 -10.08 8.98 -2.88
C MET A 24 -10.11 9.62 -1.48
N LEU A 25 -8.96 9.96 -0.89
CA LEU A 25 -8.89 10.65 0.40
C LEU A 25 -9.52 12.04 0.36
N GLY A 26 -9.34 12.78 -0.74
CA GLY A 26 -9.97 14.08 -0.96
C GLY A 26 -11.49 13.99 -1.09
N ARG A 27 -12.00 12.96 -1.77
CA ARG A 27 -13.44 12.70 -1.90
C ARG A 27 -14.07 12.24 -0.58
N HIS A 28 -13.34 11.43 0.19
CA HIS A 28 -13.75 10.92 1.50
C HIS A 28 -13.06 11.68 2.65
N ALA A 29 -13.13 13.02 2.64
CA ALA A 29 -12.31 13.86 3.52
C ALA A 29 -12.84 14.06 4.94
N ARG A 30 -14.16 13.99 5.17
CA ARG A 30 -14.77 14.26 6.48
C ARG A 30 -16.04 13.44 6.78
N PRO A 31 -16.38 13.26 8.07
CA PRO A 31 -17.71 12.86 8.49
C PRO A 31 -18.70 14.05 8.49
N ASP A 32 -19.99 13.74 8.49
CA ASP A 32 -21.09 14.63 8.86
C ASP A 32 -21.31 14.67 10.39
N HIS A 33 -22.37 15.34 10.83
CA HIS A 33 -22.73 15.43 12.25
C HIS A 33 -23.18 14.10 12.87
N ASP A 34 -23.60 13.13 12.06
CA ASP A 34 -24.05 11.81 12.48
C ASP A 34 -22.92 10.76 12.46
N GLY A 35 -21.67 11.19 12.23
CA GLY A 35 -20.51 10.31 12.17
C GLY A 35 -20.45 9.46 10.90
N LYS A 36 -21.16 9.84 9.83
CA LYS A 36 -21.12 9.19 8.52
C LYS A 36 -20.28 9.97 7.54
N CYS A 37 -19.64 9.30 6.60
CA CYS A 37 -18.90 9.96 5.55
C CYS A 37 -19.84 10.80 4.68
N VAL A 38 -19.57 12.10 4.52
CA VAL A 38 -20.39 13.01 3.70
C VAL A 38 -20.52 12.59 2.23
N TRP A 39 -19.60 11.73 1.75
CA TRP A 39 -19.55 11.33 0.34
C TRP A 39 -20.23 10.00 0.07
N CYS A 40 -20.05 8.98 0.93
CA CYS A 40 -20.64 7.65 0.72
C CYS A 40 -21.72 7.27 1.74
N GLY A 41 -22.01 8.10 2.74
CA GLY A 41 -23.03 7.86 3.77
C GLY A 41 -22.73 6.71 4.74
N SER A 42 -21.61 6.01 4.59
CA SER A 42 -21.20 4.93 5.51
C SER A 42 -20.58 5.49 6.78
N GLU A 43 -20.62 4.71 7.86
CA GLU A 43 -19.96 5.06 9.13
C GLU A 43 -18.49 5.45 8.94
N TRP A 44 -18.07 6.53 9.60
CA TRP A 44 -16.73 7.07 9.51
C TRP A 44 -15.76 6.43 10.53
N PRO A 45 -14.49 6.16 10.15
CA PRO A 45 -13.93 6.26 8.81
C PRO A 45 -14.46 5.15 7.92
N CYS A 46 -14.94 5.50 6.73
CA CYS A 46 -15.62 4.56 5.85
C CYS A 46 -14.64 3.57 5.16
N PRO A 47 -15.12 2.40 4.69
CA PRO A 47 -14.27 1.41 4.05
C PRO A 47 -13.43 1.95 2.88
N PRO A 48 -13.96 2.81 1.97
CA PRO A 48 -13.17 3.40 0.90
C PRO A 48 -12.02 4.29 1.42
N ARG A 49 -12.27 5.09 2.47
CA ARG A 49 -11.22 5.90 3.10
C ARG A 49 -10.12 5.03 3.68
N ARG A 50 -10.48 3.97 4.42
CA ARG A 50 -9.49 3.04 5.00
C ARG A 50 -8.66 2.38 3.91
N LEU A 51 -9.27 2.01 2.79
CA LEU A 51 -8.55 1.46 1.65
C LEU A 51 -7.58 2.48 1.04
N ALA A 52 -8.03 3.71 0.83
CA ALA A 52 -7.19 4.78 0.30
C ALA A 52 -6.00 5.09 1.23
N GLN A 53 -6.19 5.09 2.55
CA GLN A 53 -5.09 5.24 3.52
C GLN A 53 -4.06 4.11 3.39
N ARG A 54 -4.52 2.86 3.27
CA ARG A 54 -3.62 1.72 3.04
C ARG A 54 -2.87 1.84 1.72
N ALA A 55 -3.53 2.30 0.66
CA ALA A 55 -2.91 2.53 -0.64
C ALA A 55 -1.86 3.64 -0.61
N GLU A 56 -2.15 4.74 0.10
CA GLU A 56 -1.20 5.84 0.33
C GLU A 56 0.04 5.34 1.08
N THR A 57 -0.13 4.56 2.15
CA THR A 57 1.00 3.96 2.87
C THR A 57 1.77 2.96 1.99
N ALA A 58 1.06 2.15 1.19
CA ALA A 58 1.67 1.18 0.28
C ALA A 58 2.47 1.84 -0.84
N SER A 59 2.02 2.99 -1.35
CA SER A 59 2.72 3.74 -2.40
C SER A 59 4.10 4.24 -1.99
N ARG A 60 4.34 4.37 -0.69
CA ARG A 60 5.64 4.75 -0.11
C ARG A 60 6.55 3.55 0.17
N ARG A 61 6.02 2.32 0.12
CA ARG A 61 6.84 1.13 0.38
C ARG A 61 7.82 0.93 -0.77
N HIS A 62 9.10 0.81 -0.43
CA HIS A 62 10.17 0.68 -1.39
C HIS A 62 9.99 -0.59 -2.23
N TRP A 63 9.71 -0.40 -3.53
CA TRP A 63 9.71 -1.46 -4.53
C TRP A 63 11.01 -2.26 -4.52
N ARG A 64 12.13 -1.61 -4.15
CA ARG A 64 13.43 -2.26 -3.97
C ARG A 64 13.42 -3.32 -2.87
N GLU A 65 12.76 -3.10 -1.75
CA GLU A 65 12.68 -4.12 -0.68
C GLU A 65 11.84 -5.31 -1.13
N ALA A 66 10.70 -5.06 -1.78
CA ALA A 66 9.87 -6.13 -2.34
C ALA A 66 10.56 -6.89 -3.48
N TRP A 67 11.33 -6.19 -4.33
CA TRP A 67 12.12 -6.80 -5.39
C TRP A 67 13.31 -7.60 -4.84
N THR A 68 14.05 -7.03 -3.88
CA THR A 68 15.16 -7.69 -3.20
C THR A 68 14.68 -8.94 -2.47
N ALA A 69 13.60 -8.84 -1.69
CA ALA A 69 13.01 -10.00 -1.01
C ALA A 69 12.55 -11.09 -1.98
N ARG A 70 11.97 -10.73 -3.14
CA ARG A 70 11.65 -11.72 -4.19
C ARG A 70 12.90 -12.35 -4.78
N HIS A 71 13.93 -11.56 -5.01
CA HIS A 71 15.19 -12.03 -5.57
C HIS A 71 15.91 -12.96 -4.57
N ASP A 72 15.95 -12.60 -3.30
CA ASP A 72 16.48 -13.42 -2.21
C ASP A 72 15.70 -14.73 -2.08
N LEU A 73 14.37 -14.69 -2.10
CA LEU A 73 13.52 -15.90 -2.11
C LEU A 73 13.79 -16.78 -3.34
N ASN A 74 13.98 -16.20 -4.51
CA ASN A 74 14.32 -16.96 -5.71
C ASN A 74 15.73 -17.55 -5.64
N GLY A 75 16.69 -16.82 -5.05
CA GLY A 75 18.03 -17.32 -4.76
C GLY A 75 18.01 -18.50 -3.81
N LEU A 76 17.24 -18.42 -2.71
CA LEU A 76 17.02 -19.53 -1.79
C LEU A 76 16.38 -20.73 -2.49
N ARG A 77 15.38 -20.52 -3.36
CA ARG A 77 14.76 -21.59 -4.16
C ARG A 77 15.68 -22.22 -5.21
N ALA A 78 16.78 -21.57 -5.56
CA ALA A 78 17.77 -22.11 -6.48
C ALA A 78 18.82 -23.00 -5.77
N LEU A 79 18.88 -22.98 -4.43
CA LEU A 79 19.85 -23.79 -3.67
C LEU A 79 19.38 -25.26 -3.57
N PRO A 80 20.18 -26.27 -3.95
CA PRO A 80 19.73 -27.66 -4.02
C PRO A 80 19.13 -28.22 -2.71
N SER A 81 19.55 -27.72 -1.54
CA SER A 81 19.07 -28.15 -0.22
C SER A 81 17.76 -27.50 0.25
N TRP A 82 17.26 -26.44 -0.41
CA TRP A 82 16.10 -25.67 0.09
C TRP A 82 14.81 -26.49 0.19
N ARG A 83 14.68 -27.53 -0.65
CA ARG A 83 13.54 -28.46 -0.66
C ARG A 83 13.62 -29.52 0.44
N GLU A 84 14.81 -29.82 0.94
CA GLU A 84 15.01 -30.84 1.99
C GLU A 84 14.49 -30.32 3.34
N ASP A 85 14.64 -29.02 3.61
CA ASP A 85 14.17 -28.38 4.84
C ASP A 85 12.64 -28.22 4.92
N LEU A 86 11.96 -27.97 3.80
CA LEU A 86 10.48 -27.90 3.79
C LEU A 86 9.82 -29.28 3.96
N ASN A 87 10.49 -30.35 3.55
CA ASN A 87 9.98 -31.71 3.71
C ASN A 87 10.21 -32.27 5.13
N ARG A 88 11.10 -31.64 5.92
CA ARG A 88 11.40 -32.04 7.30
C ARG A 88 10.49 -31.39 8.35
N GLY A 89 9.68 -30.41 7.96
CA GLY A 89 8.72 -29.73 8.85
C GLY A 89 7.28 -30.29 8.84
N TYR A 90 7.01 -31.36 8.08
CA TYR A 90 5.68 -32.02 8.02
C TYR A 90 5.64 -33.37 8.76
N PHE A 91 6.74 -33.77 9.40
CA PHE A 91 6.83 -34.96 10.28
C PHE A 91 7.59 -34.61 11.56
N ASP A 92 7.01 -33.73 12.39
CA ASP A 92 7.15 -33.78 13.85
C ASP A 92 5.85 -33.24 14.48
#